data_AF-A0A158IHP2-F1
#
_entry.id   AF-A0A158IHP2-F1
#
_cell.length_a   1.000
_cell.length_b   1.000
_cell.length_c   1.000
_cell.angle_alpha   90.00
_cell.angle_beta   90.00
_cell.angle_gamma   90.00
#
_symmetry.space_group_name_H-M   'P 1'
#
loop_
_entity.id
_entity.type
_entity.pdbx_description
1 polymer ?
#
loop_
_entity_poly.entity_id
_entity_poly.type
_entity_poly.pdbx_seq_one_letter_code
_entity_poly.pdbx_strand_id
1 'polypeptide(L)'
;MPVAAYAHAPDNNSKQAGFAISGTGDHHYGANSVGVWFPSGRIRLGLSNTLTDMTDQKFTGVGIVDAELSPSDLDIAKDIYSRMCRAAVEEPRSDLQVDPMMSYSVGCVVDEQVIEHQGRIGDLPKELAYLINDFYLKSLKLDTDRARIVAKFDAQVVEVSRAKSKFLVAISFKNGGNYPIELQTPDQWKKQFAERLEVSGFSTGGGEWRADLAGTTLINKADYPTETVDLPMGVSGTFVTILPGESVVYKFIAVPTGKVPKGTYKFNVLVVTSIDAKGVFPSMGRVNFVSPKVSRDVTFDADFPSTSQEWNEYEARHRQDMSSFPVKPGETFAEDGFYRYVIHSQRSRFVFSGRKGEVARSYTAIVNEKGEPMDGSPHWIWEADRALEDYCIVNNPCPRDGRWTWASNNSFRDYVGNNNRFFERRFVAGELMPELELNGTLSHYSWTWIGV
;
A
#
# COMPACT_ATOMS: atom_id res chain seq x y z
N MET A 1 5.80 -3.09 -24.97
CA MET A 1 5.10 -4.37 -24.72
C MET A 1 6.12 -5.31 -24.09
N PRO A 2 5.85 -5.94 -22.94
CA PRO A 2 6.76 -6.96 -22.43
C PRO A 2 6.68 -8.14 -23.38
N VAL A 3 7.76 -8.37 -24.12
CA VAL A 3 7.97 -9.57 -24.92
C VAL A 3 8.01 -10.74 -23.92
N ALA A 4 7.34 -11.84 -24.24
CA ALA A 4 7.55 -13.10 -23.53
C ALA A 4 9.03 -13.44 -23.64
N ALA A 5 9.81 -13.06 -22.62
CA ALA A 5 11.23 -13.31 -22.60
C ALA A 5 11.40 -14.82 -22.68
N TYR A 6 12.09 -15.25 -23.74
CA TYR A 6 12.36 -16.65 -24.01
C TYR A 6 12.87 -17.33 -22.73
N ALA A 7 12.63 -18.61 -22.57
CA ALA A 7 13.41 -19.37 -21.63
C ALA A 7 14.83 -19.52 -22.23
N HIS A 8 15.68 -18.47 -22.17
CA HIS A 8 17.11 -18.68 -22.49
C HIS A 8 17.59 -19.75 -21.53
N ALA A 9 18.04 -20.86 -22.12
CA ALA A 9 18.72 -21.90 -21.36
C ALA A 9 19.83 -21.22 -20.54
N PRO A 10 20.06 -21.64 -19.29
CA PRO A 10 21.12 -21.10 -18.44
C PRO A 10 22.53 -21.23 -19.05
N ASP A 11 22.68 -22.00 -20.12
CA ASP A 11 23.90 -22.17 -20.87
C ASP A 11 23.71 -21.68 -22.32
N ASN A 12 24.74 -21.06 -22.88
CA ASN A 12 24.85 -20.46 -24.23
C ASN A 12 24.63 -21.46 -25.41
N ASN A 13 24.01 -22.62 -25.17
CA ASN A 13 23.69 -23.64 -26.17
C ASN A 13 22.23 -23.49 -26.62
N SER A 14 22.03 -22.67 -27.64
CA SER A 14 20.76 -22.34 -28.31
C SER A 14 20.11 -23.50 -29.09
N LYS A 15 20.16 -24.74 -28.58
CA LYS A 15 19.66 -25.94 -29.27
C LYS A 15 18.66 -26.78 -28.46
N GLN A 16 18.17 -26.28 -27.32
CA GLN A 16 17.23 -27.06 -26.49
C GLN A 16 15.78 -26.75 -26.86
N ALA A 17 15.05 -27.79 -27.25
CA ALA A 17 13.60 -27.76 -27.42
C ALA A 17 12.91 -27.45 -26.09
N GLY A 18 11.83 -26.68 -26.13
CA GLY A 18 11.14 -26.26 -24.91
C GLY A 18 10.02 -25.28 -25.18
N PHE A 19 9.35 -24.86 -24.11
CA PHE A 19 8.38 -23.78 -24.16
C PHE A 19 8.43 -22.95 -22.89
N ALA A 20 7.92 -21.73 -22.99
CA ALA A 20 7.72 -20.81 -21.89
C ALA A 20 6.29 -20.26 -21.90
N ILE A 21 5.73 -20.06 -20.72
CA ILE A 21 4.43 -19.43 -20.49
C ILE A 21 4.67 -18.26 -19.55
N SER A 22 4.11 -17.09 -19.86
CA SER A 22 4.14 -15.94 -18.97
C SER A 22 2.72 -15.43 -18.74
N GLY A 23 2.31 -15.41 -17.47
CA GLY A 23 1.07 -14.78 -17.04
C GLY A 23 1.32 -13.30 -16.78
N THR A 24 0.89 -12.46 -17.72
CA THR A 24 0.92 -11.01 -17.55
C THR A 24 -0.29 -10.60 -16.72
N GLY A 25 -0.06 -10.02 -15.53
CA GLY A 25 -1.14 -9.33 -14.81
C GLY A 25 -1.59 -8.06 -15.55
N ASP A 26 -2.35 -7.19 -14.89
CA ASP A 26 -2.37 -5.80 -15.32
C ASP A 26 -0.95 -5.21 -15.18
N HIS A 27 -0.59 -4.20 -15.98
CA HIS A 27 0.78 -3.67 -16.04
C HIS A 27 1.31 -3.09 -14.70
N HIS A 28 0.52 -3.15 -13.63
CA HIS A 28 0.88 -2.72 -12.28
C HIS A 28 1.45 -3.86 -11.41
N TYR A 29 1.40 -5.11 -11.86
CA TYR A 29 1.94 -6.26 -11.14
C TYR A 29 3.09 -6.94 -11.90
N GLY A 30 3.88 -7.72 -11.16
CA GLY A 30 4.85 -8.64 -11.72
C GLY A 30 4.20 -9.77 -12.52
N ALA A 31 4.95 -10.29 -13.48
CA ALA A 31 4.52 -11.40 -14.33
C ALA A 31 5.17 -12.69 -13.83
N ASN A 32 4.34 -13.69 -13.52
CA ASN A 32 4.85 -15.02 -13.23
C ASN A 32 5.14 -15.76 -14.54
N SER A 33 6.11 -16.66 -14.52
CA SER A 33 6.52 -17.40 -15.71
C SER A 33 6.89 -18.85 -15.40
N VAL A 34 6.70 -19.71 -16.39
CA VAL A 34 7.07 -21.12 -16.37
C VAL A 34 7.85 -21.40 -17.65
N GLY A 35 9.09 -21.85 -17.53
CA GLY A 35 9.91 -22.33 -18.65
C GLY A 35 10.21 -23.81 -18.50
N VAL A 36 10.09 -24.60 -19.57
CA VAL A 36 10.35 -26.04 -19.57
C VAL A 36 11.32 -26.39 -20.69
N TRP A 37 12.34 -27.21 -20.40
CA TRP A 37 13.34 -27.66 -21.37
C TRP A 37 13.38 -29.18 -21.53
N PHE A 38 13.43 -29.64 -22.79
CA PHE A 38 13.52 -31.04 -23.16
C PHE A 38 14.93 -31.42 -23.64
N PRO A 39 15.32 -32.71 -23.48
CA PRO A 39 14.57 -33.80 -22.87
C PRO A 39 14.67 -33.83 -21.33
N SER A 40 15.41 -32.90 -20.72
CA SER A 40 15.76 -32.95 -19.29
C SER A 40 14.58 -32.87 -18.32
N GLY A 41 13.45 -32.28 -18.74
CA GLY A 41 12.32 -32.05 -17.84
C GLY A 41 12.60 -31.00 -16.76
N ARG A 42 13.66 -30.21 -16.94
CA ARG A 42 13.93 -29.05 -16.10
C ARG A 42 12.83 -28.03 -16.30
N ILE A 43 12.40 -27.45 -15.18
CA ILE A 43 11.43 -26.38 -15.13
C ILE A 43 12.02 -25.19 -14.38
N ARG A 44 11.79 -23.97 -14.88
CA ARG A 44 12.13 -22.71 -14.22
C ARG A 44 10.84 -21.95 -13.95
N LEU A 45 10.70 -21.49 -12.72
CA LEU A 45 9.57 -20.66 -12.30
C LEU A 45 10.09 -19.25 -12.03
N GLY A 46 9.54 -18.25 -12.72
CA GLY A 46 9.65 -16.85 -12.34
C GLY A 46 8.47 -16.47 -11.46
N LEU A 47 8.73 -16.13 -10.21
CA LEU A 47 7.76 -15.79 -9.18
C LEU A 47 7.89 -14.30 -8.85
N SER A 48 7.36 -13.43 -9.72
CA SER A 48 7.41 -11.97 -9.55
C SER A 48 6.15 -11.40 -8.90
N ASN A 49 5.04 -12.15 -8.88
CA ASN A 49 3.82 -11.81 -8.17
C ASN A 49 3.44 -12.94 -7.21
N THR A 50 3.65 -12.70 -5.91
CA THR A 50 3.34 -13.65 -4.83
C THR A 50 2.29 -13.10 -3.86
N LEU A 51 1.53 -12.07 -4.27
CA LEU A 51 0.39 -11.56 -3.49
C LEU A 51 -0.82 -12.50 -3.51
N THR A 52 -0.92 -13.31 -4.56
CA THR A 52 -2.05 -14.22 -4.78
C THR A 52 -1.80 -15.56 -4.10
N ASP A 53 -2.88 -16.26 -3.69
CA ASP A 53 -2.83 -17.62 -3.15
C ASP A 53 -2.29 -18.70 -4.14
N MET A 54 -1.81 -18.29 -5.32
CA MET A 54 -1.28 -19.18 -6.35
C MET A 54 -0.04 -19.97 -5.92
N THR A 55 0.68 -19.55 -4.88
CA THR A 55 1.89 -20.23 -4.37
C THR A 55 1.65 -21.01 -3.06
N ASP A 56 0.40 -21.13 -2.62
CA ASP A 56 0.02 -21.66 -1.30
C ASP A 56 0.82 -21.05 -0.12
N GLN A 57 1.32 -19.82 -0.30
CA GLN A 57 2.17 -19.09 0.67
C GLN A 57 3.48 -19.80 1.07
N LYS A 58 3.91 -20.82 0.31
CA LYS A 58 5.17 -21.54 0.59
C LYS A 58 6.41 -20.76 0.18
N PHE A 59 6.27 -19.87 -0.81
CA PHE A 59 7.36 -19.03 -1.26
C PHE A 59 7.20 -17.60 -0.74
N THR A 60 8.15 -17.18 0.11
CA THR A 60 8.25 -15.79 0.59
C THR A 60 9.01 -14.92 -0.41
N GLY A 61 8.61 -13.66 -0.52
CA GLY A 61 9.28 -12.72 -1.41
C GLY A 61 8.97 -12.98 -2.87
N VAL A 62 9.95 -12.73 -3.74
CA VAL A 62 9.90 -12.97 -5.18
C VAL A 62 11.22 -13.57 -5.64
N GLY A 63 11.22 -14.31 -6.73
CA GLY A 63 12.45 -14.94 -7.20
C GLY A 63 12.31 -15.75 -8.47
N ILE A 64 13.42 -16.37 -8.84
CA ILE A 64 13.50 -17.38 -9.89
C ILE A 64 14.03 -18.66 -9.26
N VAL A 65 13.34 -19.76 -9.51
CA VAL A 65 13.72 -21.08 -9.00
C VAL A 65 13.75 -22.11 -10.13
N ASP A 66 14.70 -23.04 -10.05
CA ASP A 66 14.80 -24.19 -10.93
C ASP A 66 14.36 -25.46 -10.20
N ALA A 67 13.59 -26.31 -10.86
CA ALA A 67 13.17 -27.60 -10.35
C ALA A 67 13.13 -28.63 -11.49
N GLU A 68 12.70 -29.85 -11.17
CA GLU A 68 12.48 -30.93 -12.14
C GLU A 68 11.01 -31.34 -12.12
N LEU A 69 10.46 -31.56 -13.31
CA LEU A 69 9.10 -32.08 -13.46
C LEU A 69 9.03 -33.52 -12.99
N SER A 70 7.91 -33.87 -12.35
CA SER A 70 7.60 -35.27 -12.10
C SER A 70 7.40 -36.02 -13.43
N PRO A 71 7.54 -37.35 -13.49
CA PRO A 71 7.34 -38.09 -14.74
C PRO A 71 5.98 -37.82 -15.41
N SER A 72 4.90 -37.73 -14.61
CA SER A 72 3.56 -37.43 -15.14
C SER A 72 3.43 -35.98 -15.64
N ASP A 73 4.04 -35.01 -14.95
CA ASP A 73 4.05 -33.62 -15.41
C ASP A 73 4.91 -33.43 -16.65
N LEU A 74 5.99 -34.19 -16.78
CA LEU A 74 6.84 -34.19 -17.96
C LEU A 74 6.10 -34.71 -19.19
N ASP A 75 5.27 -35.74 -19.05
CA ASP A 75 4.45 -36.26 -20.14
C ASP A 75 3.38 -35.25 -20.59
N ILE A 76 2.75 -34.56 -19.63
CA ILE A 76 1.83 -33.44 -19.93
C ILE A 76 2.58 -32.32 -20.67
N ALA A 77 3.77 -31.94 -20.20
CA ALA A 77 4.57 -30.90 -20.82
C ALA A 77 4.98 -31.27 -22.26
N LYS A 78 5.32 -32.53 -22.54
CA LYS A 78 5.61 -33.02 -23.90
C LYS A 78 4.38 -32.94 -24.82
N ASP A 79 3.20 -33.29 -24.31
CA ASP A 79 1.95 -33.17 -25.07
C ASP A 79 1.65 -31.70 -25.40
N ILE A 80 1.76 -30.80 -24.42
CA ILE A 80 1.65 -29.35 -24.62
C ILE A 80 2.63 -28.87 -25.70
N TYR A 81 3.91 -29.20 -25.57
CA TYR A 81 4.94 -28.82 -26.53
C TYR A 81 4.62 -29.28 -27.96
N SER A 82 4.24 -30.55 -28.13
CA SER A 82 3.86 -31.12 -29.43
C SER A 82 2.68 -30.39 -30.06
N ARG A 83 1.64 -30.10 -29.27
CA ARG A 83 0.44 -29.38 -29.74
C ARG A 83 0.73 -27.91 -30.04
N MET A 84 1.59 -27.24 -29.25
CA MET A 84 2.03 -25.88 -29.52
C MET A 84 2.80 -25.77 -30.82
N CYS A 85 3.74 -26.70 -31.08
CA CYS A 85 4.48 -26.71 -32.33
C CYS A 85 3.60 -26.98 -33.55
N ARG A 86 2.58 -27.83 -33.41
CA ARG A 86 1.58 -28.01 -34.46
C ARG A 86 0.76 -26.74 -34.69
N ALA A 87 0.24 -26.14 -33.63
CA ALA A 87 -0.55 -24.91 -33.70
C ALA A 87 0.24 -23.73 -34.30
N ALA A 88 1.55 -23.67 -34.04
CA ALA A 88 2.43 -22.65 -34.61
C ALA A 88 2.59 -22.74 -36.14
N VAL A 89 2.33 -23.91 -36.73
CA VAL A 89 2.38 -24.13 -38.19
C VAL A 89 0.98 -24.02 -38.81
N GLU A 90 -0.03 -24.57 -38.13
CA GLU A 90 -1.40 -24.65 -38.64
C GLU A 90 -2.19 -23.33 -38.48
N GLU A 91 -1.73 -22.44 -37.59
CA GLU A 91 -2.40 -21.18 -37.24
C GLU A 91 -3.93 -21.33 -37.09
N PRO A 92 -4.40 -22.27 -36.24
CA PRO A 92 -5.82 -22.55 -36.10
C PRO A 92 -6.56 -21.33 -35.54
N ARG A 93 -7.80 -21.11 -36.00
CA ARG A 93 -8.64 -20.06 -35.44
C ARG A 93 -9.03 -20.41 -34.00
N SER A 94 -8.76 -19.49 -33.07
CA SER A 94 -9.23 -19.59 -31.70
C SER A 94 -10.75 -19.40 -31.60
N ASP A 95 -11.39 -20.20 -30.75
CA ASP A 95 -12.79 -20.11 -30.35
C ASP A 95 -12.95 -19.65 -28.88
N LEU A 96 -11.88 -19.15 -28.26
CA LEU A 96 -11.91 -18.59 -26.91
C LEU A 96 -12.72 -17.29 -26.89
N GLN A 97 -13.73 -17.25 -26.02
CA GLN A 97 -14.55 -16.05 -25.81
C GLN A 97 -13.82 -14.97 -25.00
N VAL A 98 -12.85 -15.38 -24.18
CA VAL A 98 -12.05 -14.48 -23.34
C VAL A 98 -10.59 -14.83 -23.54
N ASP A 99 -9.81 -13.87 -24.05
CA ASP A 99 -8.37 -14.00 -24.22
C ASP A 99 -7.69 -13.94 -22.84
N PRO A 100 -7.06 -15.04 -22.36
CA PRO A 100 -6.29 -14.98 -21.13
C PRO A 100 -5.11 -14.01 -21.31
N MET A 101 -4.81 -13.23 -20.28
CA MET A 101 -3.63 -12.35 -20.27
C MET A 101 -2.34 -13.15 -20.09
N MET A 102 -2.08 -14.07 -21.01
CA MET A 102 -0.93 -14.96 -21.01
C MET A 102 -0.34 -15.03 -22.40
N SER A 103 0.99 -15.07 -22.44
CA SER A 103 1.75 -15.26 -23.66
C SER A 103 2.56 -16.55 -23.57
N TYR A 104 2.89 -17.09 -24.73
CA TYR A 104 3.78 -18.24 -24.83
C TYR A 104 4.94 -17.97 -25.76
N SER A 105 5.98 -18.76 -25.54
CA SER A 105 7.07 -18.97 -26.49
C SER A 105 7.34 -20.47 -26.61
N VAL A 106 7.64 -20.97 -27.81
CA VAL A 106 7.97 -22.37 -28.04
C VAL A 106 9.12 -22.48 -29.05
N GLY A 107 10.06 -23.37 -28.77
CA GLY A 107 11.20 -23.68 -29.65
C GLY A 107 11.00 -25.03 -30.30
N CYS A 108 10.48 -25.05 -31.53
CA CYS A 108 10.12 -26.26 -32.25
C CYS A 108 11.28 -26.78 -33.09
N VAL A 109 11.59 -28.07 -32.98
CA VAL A 109 12.66 -28.68 -33.78
C VAL A 109 12.12 -29.09 -35.15
N VAL A 110 12.62 -28.45 -36.21
CA VAL A 110 12.32 -28.74 -37.62
C VAL A 110 13.65 -28.87 -38.35
N ASP A 111 13.87 -29.99 -39.05
CA ASP A 111 15.11 -30.27 -39.79
C ASP A 111 16.41 -30.03 -38.97
N GLU A 112 16.41 -30.52 -37.72
CA GLU A 112 17.52 -30.35 -36.75
C GLU A 112 17.80 -28.89 -36.32
N GLN A 113 16.95 -27.94 -36.70
CA GLN A 113 17.01 -26.54 -36.28
C GLN A 113 15.87 -26.21 -35.33
N VAL A 114 16.13 -25.35 -34.35
CA VAL A 114 15.09 -24.83 -33.45
C VAL A 114 14.49 -23.58 -34.09
N ILE A 115 13.21 -23.63 -34.42
CA ILE A 115 12.43 -22.48 -34.89
C ILE A 115 11.61 -21.95 -33.71
N GLU A 116 11.75 -20.65 -33.44
CA GLU A 116 11.07 -19.99 -32.34
C GLU A 116 9.71 -19.43 -32.79
N HIS A 117 8.67 -19.70 -32.00
CA HIS A 117 7.35 -19.12 -32.17
C HIS A 117 6.90 -18.47 -30.86
N GLN A 118 6.23 -17.33 -30.97
CA GLN A 118 5.65 -16.60 -29.83
C GLN A 118 4.23 -16.17 -30.18
N GLY A 119 3.36 -16.15 -29.19
CA GLY A 119 1.96 -15.79 -29.39
C GLY A 119 1.21 -15.57 -28.09
N ARG A 120 -0.07 -15.24 -28.18
CA ARG A 120 -0.96 -15.19 -27.02
C ARG A 120 -1.58 -16.56 -26.82
N ILE A 121 -1.82 -16.93 -25.56
CA ILE A 121 -2.53 -18.18 -25.28
C ILE A 121 -3.96 -18.14 -25.86
N GLY A 122 -4.58 -16.96 -25.94
CA GLY A 122 -5.88 -16.80 -26.60
C GLY A 122 -5.89 -17.05 -28.10
N ASP A 123 -4.73 -17.09 -28.76
CA ASP A 123 -4.64 -17.43 -30.19
C ASP A 123 -4.60 -18.96 -30.42
N LEU A 124 -4.45 -19.76 -29.36
CA LEU A 124 -4.40 -21.22 -29.44
C LEU A 124 -5.80 -21.85 -29.42
N PRO A 125 -5.96 -23.10 -29.91
CA PRO A 125 -7.20 -23.85 -29.75
C PRO A 125 -7.62 -23.93 -28.28
N LYS A 126 -8.91 -23.76 -27.99
CA LYS A 126 -9.45 -23.70 -26.62
C LYS A 126 -8.99 -24.85 -25.71
N GLU A 127 -8.98 -26.08 -26.21
CA GLU A 127 -8.50 -27.24 -25.43
C GLU A 127 -7.03 -27.12 -25.03
N LEU A 128 -6.17 -26.64 -25.95
CA LEU A 128 -4.75 -26.44 -25.69
C LEU A 128 -4.54 -25.28 -24.71
N ALA A 129 -5.29 -24.18 -24.87
CA ALA A 129 -5.21 -23.04 -23.97
C ALA A 129 -5.57 -23.40 -22.53
N TYR A 130 -6.62 -24.18 -22.30
CA TYR A 130 -6.96 -24.67 -20.96
C TYR A 130 -5.90 -25.61 -20.40
N LEU A 131 -5.39 -26.54 -21.20
CA LEU A 131 -4.33 -27.45 -20.77
C LEU A 131 -3.07 -26.69 -20.34
N ILE A 132 -2.69 -25.66 -21.10
CA ILE A 132 -1.56 -24.77 -20.76
C ILE A 132 -1.83 -24.01 -19.47
N ASN A 133 -3.03 -23.45 -19.31
CA ASN A 133 -3.41 -22.73 -18.09
C ASN A 133 -3.36 -23.64 -16.85
N ASP A 134 -3.89 -24.85 -16.95
CA ASP A 134 -3.87 -25.82 -15.84
C ASP A 134 -2.45 -26.25 -15.50
N PHE A 135 -1.61 -26.51 -16.50
CA PHE A 135 -0.20 -26.82 -16.30
C PHE A 135 0.56 -25.64 -15.66
N TYR A 136 0.29 -24.41 -16.11
CA TYR A 136 0.87 -23.19 -15.55
C TYR A 136 0.51 -23.01 -14.07
N LEU A 137 -0.78 -23.06 -13.73
CA LEU A 137 -1.25 -22.91 -12.35
C LEU A 137 -0.74 -24.03 -11.45
N LYS A 138 -0.70 -25.27 -11.95
CA LYS A 138 -0.12 -26.41 -11.22
C LYS A 138 1.38 -26.22 -10.98
N SER A 139 2.11 -25.72 -11.98
CA SER A 139 3.55 -25.49 -11.89
C SER A 139 3.92 -24.43 -10.86
N LEU A 140 3.13 -23.36 -10.74
CA LEU A 140 3.34 -22.32 -9.72
C LEU A 140 3.14 -22.82 -8.28
N LYS A 141 2.46 -23.95 -8.10
CA LYS A 141 2.27 -24.63 -6.81
C LYS A 141 3.31 -25.72 -6.53
N LEU A 142 4.29 -25.89 -7.41
CA LEU A 142 5.40 -26.82 -7.16
C LEU A 142 6.07 -26.48 -5.83
N ASP A 143 6.48 -27.52 -5.12
CA ASP A 143 7.13 -27.40 -3.82
C ASP A 143 8.47 -26.67 -3.97
N THR A 144 8.45 -25.35 -3.71
CA THR A 144 9.63 -24.50 -3.84
C THR A 144 10.70 -24.80 -2.81
N ASP A 145 10.38 -25.55 -1.74
CA ASP A 145 11.36 -25.92 -0.71
C ASP A 145 12.42 -26.89 -1.24
N ARG A 146 12.08 -27.64 -2.30
CA ARG A 146 13.00 -28.56 -3.00
C ARG A 146 13.63 -27.94 -4.25
N ALA A 147 13.21 -26.74 -4.63
CA ALA A 147 13.70 -26.06 -5.81
C ALA A 147 15.04 -25.38 -5.53
N ARG A 148 15.89 -25.32 -6.55
CA ARG A 148 17.15 -24.57 -6.51
C ARG A 148 16.85 -23.09 -6.73
N ILE A 149 17.16 -22.26 -5.74
CA ILE A 149 17.05 -20.80 -5.86
C ILE A 149 18.10 -20.28 -6.85
N VAL A 150 17.63 -19.57 -7.89
CA VAL A 150 18.48 -18.83 -8.84
C VAL A 150 18.63 -17.39 -8.34
N ALA A 151 17.51 -16.67 -8.25
CA ALA A 151 17.42 -15.33 -7.69
C ALA A 151 16.31 -15.31 -6.62
N LYS A 152 16.50 -14.57 -5.53
CA LYS A 152 15.48 -14.40 -4.49
C LYS A 152 15.63 -13.05 -3.82
N PHE A 153 14.53 -12.32 -3.76
CA PHE A 153 14.40 -11.01 -3.14
C PHE A 153 13.30 -11.07 -2.08
N ASP A 154 13.67 -10.87 -0.83
CA ASP A 154 12.75 -10.79 0.30
C ASP A 154 12.79 -9.40 0.91
N ALA A 155 11.74 -9.07 1.66
CA ALA A 155 11.70 -7.89 2.52
C ALA A 155 11.19 -8.28 3.91
N GLN A 156 11.60 -7.53 4.93
CA GLN A 156 11.09 -7.68 6.29
C GLN A 156 11.12 -6.34 7.03
N VAL A 157 10.16 -6.15 7.93
CA VAL A 157 10.18 -5.06 8.89
C VAL A 157 11.10 -5.44 10.04
N VAL A 158 12.20 -4.69 10.19
CA VAL A 158 13.23 -4.94 11.21
C VAL A 158 12.90 -4.20 12.50
N GLU A 159 12.37 -2.99 12.38
CA GLU A 159 12.08 -2.13 13.52
C GLU A 159 10.89 -1.23 13.21
N VAL A 160 10.01 -1.10 14.20
CA VAL A 160 9.06 0.01 14.30
C VAL A 160 9.15 0.52 15.72
N SER A 161 9.65 1.73 15.92
CA SER A 161 9.85 2.29 17.25
C SER A 161 9.39 3.75 17.29
N ARG A 162 8.87 4.19 18.43
CA ARG A 162 8.41 5.57 18.58
C ARG A 162 9.61 6.50 18.66
N ALA A 163 9.62 7.52 17.81
CA ALA A 163 10.64 8.56 17.73
C ALA A 163 9.97 9.93 17.89
N LYS A 164 9.82 10.38 19.15
CA LYS A 164 9.03 11.57 19.53
C LYS A 164 7.56 11.44 19.10
N SER A 165 7.03 12.39 18.33
CA SER A 165 5.66 12.39 17.78
C SER A 165 5.50 11.53 16.52
N LYS A 166 6.55 10.81 16.12
CA LYS A 166 6.62 10.01 14.88
C LYS A 166 7.15 8.61 15.18
N PHE A 167 7.36 7.81 14.14
CA PHE A 167 7.87 6.46 14.24
C PHE A 167 9.10 6.29 13.35
N LEU A 168 10.17 5.73 13.91
CA LEU A 168 11.26 5.16 13.14
C LEU A 168 10.78 3.81 12.58
N VAL A 169 10.92 3.63 11.28
CA VAL A 169 10.60 2.37 10.60
C VAL A 169 11.83 1.91 9.84
N ALA A 170 12.27 0.68 10.09
CA ALA A 170 13.40 0.07 9.39
C ALA A 170 12.93 -1.15 8.60
N ILE A 171 13.23 -1.17 7.30
CA ILE A 171 12.92 -2.28 6.39
C ILE A 171 14.21 -2.85 5.85
N SER A 172 14.38 -4.16 5.97
CA SER A 172 15.47 -4.88 5.33
C SER A 172 15.00 -5.49 4.02
N PHE A 173 15.73 -5.26 2.94
CA PHE A 173 15.65 -6.06 1.74
C PHE A 173 16.83 -7.01 1.69
N LYS A 174 16.57 -8.27 1.36
CA LYS A 174 17.55 -9.35 1.39
C LYS A 174 17.62 -10.05 0.05
N ASN A 175 18.84 -10.28 -0.43
CA ASN A 175 19.09 -11.15 -1.56
C ASN A 175 19.38 -12.57 -1.06
N GLY A 176 18.40 -13.46 -1.18
CA GLY A 176 18.54 -14.88 -0.85
C GLY A 176 19.04 -15.75 -2.01
N GLY A 177 19.32 -15.15 -3.16
CA GLY A 177 19.74 -15.86 -4.38
C GLY A 177 21.25 -15.84 -4.62
N ASN A 178 21.63 -16.26 -5.81
CA ASN A 178 23.03 -16.41 -6.23
C ASN A 178 23.53 -15.30 -7.17
N TYR A 179 22.65 -14.37 -7.54
CA TYR A 179 22.95 -13.28 -8.47
C TYR A 179 22.70 -11.92 -7.81
N PRO A 180 23.52 -10.89 -8.09
CA PRO A 180 23.28 -9.54 -7.58
C PRO A 180 21.91 -9.01 -8.00
N ILE A 181 21.24 -8.33 -7.07
CA ILE A 181 19.94 -7.70 -7.31
C ILE A 181 20.10 -6.20 -7.24
N GLU A 182 19.77 -5.52 -8.31
CA GLU A 182 19.73 -4.06 -8.40
C GLU A 182 18.30 -3.56 -8.22
N LEU A 183 18.12 -2.51 -7.43
CA LEU A 183 16.84 -1.83 -7.26
C LEU A 183 17.04 -0.32 -7.08
N GLN A 184 16.05 0.45 -7.52
CA GLN A 184 16.00 1.88 -7.21
C GLN A 184 15.74 2.09 -5.71
N THR A 185 16.36 3.09 -5.11
CA THR A 185 16.17 3.37 -3.68
C THR A 185 14.73 3.84 -3.39
N PRO A 186 14.09 3.39 -2.27
CA PRO A 186 12.68 3.66 -2.00
C PRO A 186 12.27 5.14 -1.90
N ASP A 187 13.20 6.05 -1.59
CA ASP A 187 12.96 7.51 -1.59
C ASP A 187 12.65 8.06 -2.98
N GLN A 188 12.97 7.32 -4.04
CA GLN A 188 12.67 7.73 -5.42
C GLN A 188 11.47 7.01 -6.02
N TRP A 189 10.84 6.09 -5.28
CA TRP A 189 9.66 5.37 -5.76
C TRP A 189 8.48 6.31 -5.92
N LYS A 190 7.77 6.17 -7.03
CA LYS A 190 6.67 7.05 -7.45
C LYS A 190 5.35 6.29 -7.49
N LYS A 191 4.42 6.68 -6.64
CA LYS A 191 3.06 6.11 -6.58
C LYS A 191 2.30 6.20 -7.92
N GLN A 192 2.58 7.24 -8.71
CA GLN A 192 2.05 7.41 -10.08
C GLN A 192 2.46 6.30 -11.05
N PHE A 193 3.54 5.56 -10.76
CA PHE A 193 3.93 4.35 -11.49
C PHE A 193 3.54 3.06 -10.75
N ALA A 194 2.63 3.16 -9.79
CA ALA A 194 2.14 2.09 -8.92
C ALA A 194 3.24 1.39 -8.10
N GLU A 195 4.35 2.08 -7.82
CA GLU A 195 5.34 1.63 -6.85
C GLU A 195 4.83 1.87 -5.43
N ARG A 196 5.00 0.88 -4.54
CA ARG A 196 4.44 0.88 -3.18
C ARG A 196 5.42 0.26 -2.20
N LEU A 197 5.53 0.90 -1.04
CA LEU A 197 6.23 0.38 0.13
C LEU A 197 5.37 0.64 1.35
N GLU A 198 4.47 -0.30 1.65
CA GLU A 198 3.49 -0.12 2.72
C GLU A 198 3.80 -1.05 3.87
N VAL A 199 3.94 -0.49 5.07
CA VAL A 199 4.12 -1.26 6.29
C VAL A 199 2.80 -1.32 7.02
N SER A 200 2.38 -2.53 7.40
CA SER A 200 1.17 -2.75 8.18
C SER A 200 1.50 -3.58 9.42
N GLY A 201 0.92 -3.19 10.54
CA GLY A 201 1.03 -3.86 11.84
C GLY A 201 -0.35 -4.18 12.37
N PHE A 202 -0.55 -5.41 12.84
CA PHE A 202 -1.81 -5.85 13.40
C PHE A 202 -1.61 -6.37 14.82
N SER A 203 -2.42 -5.87 15.77
CA SER A 203 -2.43 -6.38 17.13
C SER A 203 -3.52 -7.44 17.33
N THR A 204 -3.32 -8.31 18.33
CA THR A 204 -4.33 -9.30 18.73
C THR A 204 -5.61 -8.66 19.27
N GLY A 205 -5.54 -7.41 19.75
CA GLY A 205 -6.66 -6.63 20.27
C GLY A 205 -7.46 -5.85 19.22
N GLY A 206 -7.19 -6.05 17.91
CA GLY A 206 -7.93 -5.37 16.83
C GLY A 206 -7.41 -3.96 16.48
N GLY A 207 -6.19 -3.62 16.91
CA GLY A 207 -5.50 -2.39 16.52
C GLY A 207 -4.74 -2.57 15.22
N GLU A 208 -4.64 -1.49 14.46
CA GLU A 208 -3.92 -1.43 13.20
C GLU A 208 -2.94 -0.24 13.17
N TRP A 209 -1.73 -0.51 12.72
CA TRP A 209 -0.73 0.49 12.39
C TRP A 209 -0.46 0.40 10.88
N ARG A 210 -0.50 1.51 10.15
CA ARG A 210 -0.16 1.54 8.71
C ARG A 210 0.64 2.78 8.36
N ALA A 211 1.61 2.65 7.49
CA ALA A 211 2.29 3.78 6.85
C ALA A 211 2.73 3.42 5.42
N ASP A 212 2.67 4.41 4.54
CA ASP A 212 3.23 4.33 3.19
C ASP A 212 4.57 5.08 3.15
N LEU A 213 5.61 4.38 2.71
CA LEU A 213 6.99 4.83 2.75
C LEU A 213 7.57 5.06 1.35
N ALA A 214 6.82 4.74 0.28
CA ALA A 214 7.29 4.97 -1.08
C ALA A 214 7.45 6.48 -1.34
N GLY A 215 8.63 6.87 -1.82
CA GLY A 215 8.97 8.27 -2.08
C GLY A 215 9.25 9.10 -0.83
N THR A 216 9.33 8.47 0.35
CA THR A 216 9.64 9.17 1.61
C THR A 216 11.14 9.26 1.84
N THR A 217 11.59 10.31 2.52
CA THR A 217 13.02 10.55 2.77
C THR A 217 13.66 9.44 3.59
N LEU A 218 14.77 8.90 3.09
CA LEU A 218 15.63 7.97 3.80
C LEU A 218 16.54 8.71 4.79
N ILE A 219 16.55 8.29 6.05
CA ILE A 219 17.43 8.92 7.07
C ILE A 219 18.85 8.37 7.06
N ASN A 220 19.09 7.26 6.35
CA ASN A 220 20.35 6.53 6.40
C ASN A 220 20.95 6.29 5.01
N LYS A 221 20.78 7.26 4.09
CA LYS A 221 21.23 7.16 2.69
C LYS A 221 22.75 6.95 2.53
N ALA A 222 23.53 7.35 3.53
CA ALA A 222 24.99 7.17 3.54
C ALA A 222 25.45 5.76 3.98
N ASP A 223 24.54 4.91 4.47
CA ASP A 223 24.91 3.60 5.04
C ASP A 223 25.22 2.54 3.96
N TYR A 224 24.89 2.81 2.69
CA TYR A 224 25.04 1.87 1.59
C TYR A 224 25.56 2.58 0.33
N PRO A 225 26.36 1.88 -0.49
CA PRO A 225 26.82 2.41 -1.76
C PRO A 225 25.61 2.60 -2.67
N THR A 226 25.56 3.74 -3.36
CA THR A 226 24.55 4.01 -4.38
C THR A 226 25.20 4.48 -5.65
N GLU A 227 24.61 4.09 -6.78
CA GLU A 227 24.98 4.56 -8.10
C GLU A 227 23.85 5.44 -8.64
N THR A 228 24.20 6.63 -9.13
CA THR A 228 23.21 7.48 -9.82
C THR A 228 23.43 7.38 -11.31
N VAL A 229 22.39 6.93 -12.02
CA VAL A 229 22.40 6.68 -13.45
C VAL A 229 21.38 7.61 -14.12
N ASP A 230 21.79 8.24 -15.22
CA ASP A 230 20.87 8.98 -16.07
C ASP A 230 20.00 8.00 -16.86
N LEU A 231 18.70 8.03 -16.57
CA LEU A 231 17.70 7.22 -17.27
C LEU A 231 17.25 7.92 -18.55
N PRO A 232 16.72 7.15 -19.52
CA PRO A 232 16.05 7.71 -20.69
C PRO A 232 15.02 8.77 -20.29
N MET A 233 14.87 9.81 -21.11
CA MET A 233 14.04 11.00 -20.84
C MET A 233 14.61 12.00 -19.80
N GLY A 234 15.90 11.92 -19.48
CA GLY A 234 16.60 12.95 -18.70
C GLY A 234 16.25 12.92 -17.20
N VAL A 235 15.84 11.76 -16.68
CA VAL A 235 15.55 11.55 -15.27
C VAL A 235 16.72 10.78 -14.65
N SER A 236 17.30 11.23 -13.56
CA SER A 236 18.31 10.45 -12.82
C SER A 236 17.64 9.45 -11.88
N GLY A 237 18.11 8.20 -11.84
CA GLY A 237 17.75 7.20 -10.85
C GLY A 237 18.93 6.84 -9.95
N THR A 238 18.68 6.65 -8.65
CA THR A 238 19.65 6.19 -7.66
C THR A 238 19.38 4.73 -7.34
N PHE A 239 20.36 3.88 -7.58
CA PHE A 239 20.26 2.43 -7.47
C PHE A 239 21.18 1.89 -6.38
N VAL A 240 20.77 0.79 -5.76
CA VAL A 240 21.61 -0.05 -4.90
C VAL A 240 21.71 -1.44 -5.52
N THR A 241 22.88 -2.05 -5.39
CA THR A 241 23.07 -3.48 -5.71
C THR A 241 23.23 -4.26 -4.41
N ILE A 242 22.36 -5.24 -4.19
CA ILE A 242 22.44 -6.18 -3.06
C ILE A 242 23.12 -7.46 -3.57
N LEU A 243 24.31 -7.75 -3.07
CA LEU A 243 25.07 -8.94 -3.49
C LEU A 243 24.42 -10.24 -2.95
N PRO A 244 24.74 -11.41 -3.53
CA PRO A 244 24.25 -12.70 -3.06
C PRO A 244 24.44 -12.89 -1.56
N GLY A 245 23.37 -13.23 -0.85
CA GLY A 245 23.37 -13.45 0.61
C GLY A 245 23.35 -12.18 1.46
N GLU A 246 23.52 -11.00 0.87
CA GLU A 246 23.55 -9.72 1.60
C GLU A 246 22.14 -9.13 1.80
N SER A 247 22.10 -8.06 2.59
CA SER A 247 20.89 -7.29 2.85
C SER A 247 21.21 -5.81 3.02
N VAL A 248 20.28 -4.96 2.61
CA VAL A 248 20.32 -3.51 2.88
C VAL A 248 19.16 -3.15 3.81
N VAL A 249 19.37 -2.20 4.72
CA VAL A 249 18.33 -1.71 5.64
C VAL A 249 18.06 -0.24 5.36
N TYR A 250 16.81 0.07 5.00
CA TYR A 250 16.31 1.42 4.81
C TYR A 250 15.57 1.90 6.04
N LYS A 251 15.89 3.10 6.51
CA LYS A 251 15.25 3.72 7.67
C LYS A 251 14.45 4.94 7.25
N PHE A 252 13.26 5.06 7.81
CA PHE A 252 12.27 6.10 7.53
C PHE A 252 11.75 6.72 8.82
N ILE A 253 11.33 7.98 8.75
CA ILE A 253 10.49 8.58 9.77
C ILE A 253 9.07 8.65 9.22
N ALA A 254 8.18 7.87 9.81
CA ALA A 254 6.81 7.71 9.38
C ALA A 254 5.83 8.21 10.45
N VAL A 255 4.63 8.55 10.00
CA VAL A 255 3.50 8.78 10.89
C VAL A 255 2.37 7.85 10.44
N PRO A 256 1.76 7.08 11.33
CA PRO A 256 0.72 6.16 10.93
C PRO A 256 -0.48 6.91 10.36
N THR A 257 -1.16 6.28 9.40
CA THR A 257 -2.32 6.87 8.69
C THR A 257 -3.53 7.09 9.59
N GLY A 258 -3.60 6.39 10.72
CA GLY A 258 -4.74 6.43 11.63
C GLY A 258 -4.31 6.39 13.09
N LYS A 259 -5.31 6.34 13.97
CA LYS A 259 -5.11 6.10 15.41
C LYS A 259 -4.61 4.68 15.63
N VAL A 260 -3.63 4.51 16.52
CA VAL A 260 -3.01 3.23 16.85
C VAL A 260 -3.17 2.97 18.34
N PRO A 261 -3.99 2.00 18.76
CA PRO A 261 -4.09 1.63 20.18
C PRO A 261 -2.76 1.08 20.73
N LYS A 262 -2.52 1.24 22.02
CA LYS A 262 -1.45 0.55 22.73
C LYS A 262 -1.61 -0.96 22.61
N GLY A 263 -0.49 -1.69 22.62
CA GLY A 263 -0.49 -3.14 22.53
C GLY A 263 0.68 -3.68 21.72
N THR A 264 0.66 -4.99 21.49
CA THR A 264 1.70 -5.70 20.76
C THR A 264 1.27 -6.00 19.34
N TYR A 265 2.12 -5.63 18.39
CA TYR A 265 1.86 -5.67 16.96
C TYR A 265 2.85 -6.59 16.24
N LYS A 266 2.35 -7.30 15.23
CA LYS A 266 3.16 -8.00 14.24
C LYS A 266 3.08 -7.28 12.91
N PHE A 267 4.24 -7.02 12.33
CA PHE A 267 4.39 -6.21 11.14
C PHE A 267 4.69 -7.06 9.90
N ASN A 268 4.18 -6.58 8.77
CA ASN A 268 4.57 -7.00 7.45
C ASN A 268 4.79 -5.78 6.56
N VAL A 269 5.39 -6.01 5.40
CA VAL A 269 5.60 -4.99 4.38
C VAL A 269 5.08 -5.49 3.03
N LEU A 270 4.25 -4.68 2.38
CA LEU A 270 3.89 -4.81 0.98
C LEU A 270 4.95 -4.06 0.15
N VAL A 271 5.50 -4.75 -0.84
CA VAL A 271 6.49 -4.20 -1.78
C VAL A 271 5.92 -4.33 -3.17
N VAL A 272 5.91 -3.23 -3.92
CA VAL A 272 5.64 -3.20 -5.37
C VAL A 272 6.68 -2.30 -6.02
N THR A 273 7.58 -2.87 -6.80
CA THR A 273 8.69 -2.10 -7.42
C THR A 273 9.25 -2.85 -8.63
N SER A 274 10.28 -2.30 -9.27
CA SER A 274 11.09 -2.99 -10.26
C SER A 274 12.46 -3.34 -9.70
N ILE A 275 12.90 -4.58 -9.94
CA ILE A 275 14.23 -5.06 -9.58
C ILE A 275 14.87 -5.75 -10.79
N ASP A 276 16.19 -5.75 -10.84
CA ASP A 276 16.96 -6.42 -11.90
C ASP A 276 17.92 -7.43 -11.26
N ALA A 277 17.88 -8.68 -11.73
CA ALA A 277 18.83 -9.70 -11.31
C ALA A 277 19.92 -9.84 -12.39
N LYS A 278 21.07 -9.21 -12.17
CA LYS A 278 22.14 -9.15 -13.17
C LYS A 278 22.62 -10.57 -13.52
N GLY A 279 22.61 -10.90 -14.80
CA GLY A 279 23.06 -12.20 -15.30
C GLY A 279 22.02 -13.32 -15.21
N VAL A 280 20.77 -13.02 -14.86
CA VAL A 280 19.66 -13.99 -14.88
C VAL A 280 18.68 -13.65 -16.00
N PHE A 281 18.26 -14.66 -16.76
CA PHE A 281 17.21 -14.53 -17.76
C PHE A 281 16.05 -15.53 -17.51
N PRO A 282 14.78 -15.08 -17.64
CA PRO A 282 14.37 -13.67 -17.73
C PRO A 282 14.79 -12.87 -16.48
N SER A 283 15.02 -11.56 -16.61
CA SER A 283 15.24 -10.72 -15.43
C SER A 283 13.95 -10.61 -14.61
N MET A 284 14.08 -10.30 -13.32
CA MET A 284 12.99 -10.22 -12.34
C MET A 284 11.92 -9.17 -12.71
N GLY A 285 12.32 -8.04 -13.29
CA GLY A 285 11.42 -7.00 -13.78
C GLY A 285 10.58 -6.38 -12.67
N ARG A 286 9.28 -6.18 -12.93
CA ARG A 286 8.34 -5.69 -11.91
C ARG A 286 7.98 -6.81 -10.94
N VAL A 287 7.96 -6.50 -9.66
CA VAL A 287 7.70 -7.45 -8.58
C VAL A 287 6.67 -6.92 -7.59
N ASN A 288 5.88 -7.82 -7.02
CA ASN A 288 4.95 -7.48 -5.96
C ASN A 288 4.71 -8.65 -4.99
N PHE A 289 4.88 -8.37 -3.70
CA PHE A 289 4.76 -9.37 -2.64
C PHE A 289 4.49 -8.72 -1.27
N VAL A 290 4.02 -9.53 -0.33
CA VAL A 290 3.90 -9.16 1.08
C VAL A 290 4.87 -10.02 1.87
N SER A 291 5.68 -9.40 2.72
CA SER A 291 6.54 -10.15 3.63
C SER A 291 5.68 -10.99 4.58
N PRO A 292 6.14 -12.17 5.02
CA PRO A 292 5.39 -12.92 6.01
C PRO A 292 5.37 -12.15 7.34
N LYS A 293 4.38 -12.45 8.20
CA LYS A 293 4.22 -11.84 9.53
C LYS A 293 5.23 -12.40 10.54
N VAL A 294 6.52 -12.27 10.24
CA VAL A 294 7.63 -12.83 11.03
C VAL A 294 8.45 -11.75 11.74
N SER A 295 8.01 -10.49 11.74
CA SER A 295 8.68 -9.45 12.51
C SER A 295 8.72 -9.84 13.99
N ARG A 296 9.73 -9.34 14.71
CA ARG A 296 9.65 -9.31 16.17
C ARG A 296 8.35 -8.62 16.60
N ASP A 297 7.79 -9.11 17.70
CA ASP A 297 6.68 -8.44 18.37
C ASP A 297 7.14 -7.04 18.80
N VAL A 298 6.40 -6.02 18.38
CA VAL A 298 6.65 -4.63 18.74
C VAL A 298 5.53 -4.17 19.67
N THR A 299 5.88 -3.71 20.86
CA THR A 299 4.91 -3.23 21.85
C THR A 299 4.91 -1.71 21.90
N PHE A 300 3.73 -1.11 21.80
CA PHE A 300 3.49 0.29 22.10
C PHE A 300 2.81 0.42 23.45
N ASP A 301 3.41 1.17 24.36
CA ASP A 301 2.91 1.33 25.73
C ASP A 301 1.80 2.40 25.86
N ALA A 302 1.60 3.19 24.81
CA ALA A 302 0.60 4.23 24.74
C ALA A 302 -0.07 4.25 23.36
N ASP A 303 -1.28 4.77 23.32
CA ASP A 303 -2.01 4.99 22.08
C ASP A 303 -1.27 6.02 21.19
N PHE A 304 -1.65 6.11 19.94
CA PHE A 304 -1.31 7.20 19.04
C PHE A 304 -2.60 7.72 18.41
N PRO A 305 -2.82 9.04 18.36
CA PRO A 305 -2.11 10.08 19.11
C PRO A 305 -2.26 9.91 20.64
N SER A 306 -1.23 10.23 21.44
CA SER A 306 -1.35 10.28 22.91
C SER A 306 -0.93 11.61 23.53
N THR A 307 -0.42 12.55 22.74
CA THR A 307 -0.01 13.88 23.20
C THR A 307 -0.74 14.97 22.41
N SER A 308 -0.89 16.15 22.98
CA SER A 308 -1.56 17.29 22.33
C SER A 308 -0.92 17.62 20.97
N GLN A 309 0.41 17.54 20.88
CA GLN A 309 1.13 17.74 19.62
C GLN A 309 0.73 16.69 18.57
N GLU A 310 0.71 15.41 18.92
CA GLU A 310 0.33 14.34 17.99
C GLU A 310 -1.13 14.46 17.56
N TRP A 311 -2.02 14.85 18.47
CA TRP A 311 -3.42 15.10 18.15
C TRP A 311 -3.55 16.24 17.14
N ASN A 312 -2.89 17.38 17.39
CA ASN A 312 -2.89 18.51 16.47
C ASN A 312 -2.36 18.11 15.08
N GLU A 313 -1.26 17.35 15.03
CA GLU A 313 -0.68 16.88 13.77
C GLU A 313 -1.59 15.89 13.04
N TYR A 314 -2.22 14.96 13.77
CA TYR A 314 -3.19 14.00 13.23
C TYR A 314 -4.41 14.72 12.64
N GLU A 315 -5.06 15.57 13.41
CA GLU A 315 -6.26 16.28 12.98
C GLU A 315 -5.97 17.28 11.85
N ALA A 316 -4.79 17.89 11.82
CA ALA A 316 -4.39 18.75 10.70
C ALA A 316 -4.30 17.97 9.39
N ARG A 317 -3.66 16.78 9.39
CA ARG A 317 -3.59 15.92 8.19
C ARG A 317 -4.96 15.39 7.81
N HIS A 318 -5.71 14.88 8.79
CA HIS A 318 -7.02 14.29 8.55
C HIS A 318 -8.02 15.31 8.02
N ARG A 319 -7.99 16.56 8.51
CA ARG A 319 -8.75 17.68 7.92
C ARG A 319 -8.40 17.91 6.46
N GLN A 320 -7.12 17.88 6.10
CA GLN A 320 -6.69 18.08 4.72
C GLN A 320 -7.22 16.96 3.82
N ASP A 321 -7.13 15.71 4.27
CA ASP A 321 -7.61 14.54 3.52
C ASP A 321 -9.14 14.62 3.33
N MET A 322 -9.88 14.96 4.39
CA MET A 322 -11.34 15.08 4.36
C MET A 322 -11.85 16.35 3.65
N SER A 323 -11.01 17.36 3.45
CA SER A 323 -11.41 18.61 2.77
C SER A 323 -11.85 18.40 1.32
N SER A 324 -11.35 17.35 0.68
CA SER A 324 -11.73 16.97 -0.69
C SER A 324 -13.07 16.22 -0.78
N PHE A 325 -13.64 15.85 0.37
CA PHE A 325 -14.88 15.08 0.48
C PHE A 325 -15.92 15.81 1.35
N PRO A 326 -16.35 17.03 0.96
CA PRO A 326 -17.37 17.76 1.72
C PRO A 326 -18.71 17.02 1.66
N VAL A 327 -19.40 16.95 2.80
CA VAL A 327 -20.69 16.26 2.93
C VAL A 327 -21.83 17.26 2.72
N LYS A 328 -22.72 17.00 1.77
CA LYS A 328 -23.89 17.86 1.52
C LYS A 328 -25.03 17.51 2.47
N PRO A 329 -25.93 18.46 2.77
CA PRO A 329 -27.16 18.11 3.47
C PRO A 329 -27.93 17.00 2.75
N GLY A 330 -28.41 16.02 3.51
CA GLY A 330 -29.07 14.82 2.98
C GLY A 330 -28.14 13.64 2.72
N GLU A 331 -26.82 13.85 2.64
CA GLU A 331 -25.82 12.78 2.62
C GLU A 331 -25.48 12.32 4.05
N THR A 332 -24.80 11.18 4.18
CA THR A 332 -24.38 10.64 5.48
C THR A 332 -22.92 10.94 5.78
N PHE A 333 -22.58 11.25 7.03
CA PHE A 333 -21.18 11.37 7.44
C PHE A 333 -20.42 10.03 7.30
N ALA A 334 -19.23 10.08 6.72
CA ALA A 334 -18.39 8.88 6.50
C ALA A 334 -17.80 8.32 7.80
N GLU A 335 -17.60 9.19 8.79
CA GLU A 335 -17.00 8.84 10.09
C GLU A 335 -17.50 9.75 11.22
N ASP A 336 -17.17 9.35 12.45
CA ASP A 336 -17.39 10.18 13.64
C ASP A 336 -16.44 11.39 13.62
N GLY A 337 -16.98 12.56 13.93
CA GLY A 337 -16.18 13.78 13.93
C GLY A 337 -16.93 14.99 14.45
N PHE A 338 -16.17 16.03 14.77
CA PHE A 338 -16.69 17.39 14.78
C PHE A 338 -16.61 17.94 13.37
N TYR A 339 -17.73 18.42 12.86
CA TYR A 339 -17.87 18.96 11.53
C TYR A 339 -18.18 20.46 11.59
N ARG A 340 -17.68 21.20 10.61
CA ARG A 340 -18.00 22.61 10.44
C ARG A 340 -18.94 22.79 9.28
N TYR A 341 -19.92 23.66 9.49
CA TYR A 341 -20.85 24.08 8.47
C TYR A 341 -20.22 25.20 7.64
N VAL A 342 -20.18 25.01 6.32
CA VAL A 342 -19.52 25.93 5.40
C VAL A 342 -20.50 26.34 4.31
N ILE A 343 -20.63 27.64 4.10
CA ILE A 343 -21.41 28.22 2.99
C ILE A 343 -20.47 29.12 2.20
N HIS A 344 -20.30 28.83 0.92
CA HIS A 344 -19.25 29.45 0.08
C HIS A 344 -17.86 29.28 0.76
N SER A 345 -17.22 30.38 1.14
CA SER A 345 -15.95 30.40 1.89
C SER A 345 -16.13 30.78 3.36
N GLN A 346 -17.38 30.96 3.82
CA GLN A 346 -17.68 31.30 5.21
C GLN A 346 -17.84 30.04 6.04
N ARG A 347 -17.23 30.06 7.22
CA ARG A 347 -17.20 28.96 8.18
C ARG A 347 -18.09 29.30 9.36
N SER A 348 -18.92 28.34 9.78
CA SER A 348 -19.72 28.49 10.99
C SER A 348 -18.83 28.72 12.19
N ARG A 349 -19.31 29.51 13.15
CA ARG A 349 -18.60 29.75 14.41
C ARG A 349 -18.34 28.44 15.16
N PHE A 350 -19.39 27.64 15.33
CA PHE A 350 -19.34 26.40 16.08
C PHE A 350 -19.03 25.21 15.18
N VAL A 351 -18.46 24.19 15.80
CA VAL A 351 -18.41 22.83 15.25
C VAL A 351 -19.61 22.04 15.76
N PHE A 352 -19.97 20.99 15.03
CA PHE A 352 -21.13 20.16 15.32
C PHE A 352 -20.70 18.71 15.34
N SER A 353 -21.16 17.96 16.34
CA SER A 353 -20.92 16.52 16.40
C SER A 353 -21.70 15.81 15.28
N GLY A 354 -21.00 15.08 14.42
CA GLY A 354 -21.58 14.14 13.45
C GLY A 354 -21.14 12.71 13.77
N ARG A 355 -22.07 11.76 13.67
CA ARG A 355 -21.78 10.32 13.79
C ARG A 355 -21.73 9.67 12.42
N LYS A 356 -20.88 8.65 12.27
CA LYS A 356 -20.85 7.82 11.06
C LYS A 356 -22.25 7.30 10.71
N GLY A 357 -22.66 7.50 9.47
CA GLY A 357 -23.97 7.10 8.96
C GLY A 357 -25.13 8.03 9.33
N GLU A 358 -24.91 9.05 10.17
CA GLU A 358 -25.93 10.07 10.43
C GLU A 358 -26.09 10.98 9.21
N VAL A 359 -27.35 11.31 8.89
CA VAL A 359 -27.69 12.22 7.79
C VAL A 359 -27.35 13.66 8.17
N ALA A 360 -26.49 14.28 7.37
CA ALA A 360 -26.09 15.66 7.50
C ALA A 360 -27.29 16.59 7.32
N ARG A 361 -27.56 17.42 8.33
CA ARG A 361 -28.72 18.32 8.36
C ARG A 361 -28.41 19.63 7.63
N SER A 362 -29.46 20.28 7.15
CA SER A 362 -29.40 21.68 6.75
C SER A 362 -29.89 22.55 7.91
N TYR A 363 -29.21 23.66 8.14
CA TYR A 363 -29.57 24.62 9.18
C TYR A 363 -29.83 26.00 8.57
N THR A 364 -30.90 26.66 9.06
CA THR A 364 -31.41 27.92 8.51
C THR A 364 -31.05 29.16 9.34
N ALA A 365 -30.35 28.99 10.47
CA ALA A 365 -29.99 30.08 11.38
C ALA A 365 -28.54 29.94 11.88
N ILE A 366 -27.61 29.55 10.99
CA ILE A 366 -26.18 29.48 11.34
C ILE A 366 -25.50 30.82 11.12
N VAL A 367 -24.58 31.14 12.03
CA VAL A 367 -23.75 32.33 11.95
C VAL A 367 -22.29 31.97 11.69
N ASN A 368 -21.60 32.85 10.96
CA ASN A 368 -20.17 32.72 10.68
C ASN A 368 -19.33 33.00 11.94
N GLU A 369 -18.00 32.90 11.85
CA GLU A 369 -17.10 33.20 12.98
C GLU A 369 -17.30 34.62 13.57
N LYS A 370 -17.67 35.61 12.74
CA LYS A 370 -18.03 36.98 13.16
C LYS A 370 -19.44 37.08 13.74
N GLY A 371 -20.20 35.99 13.71
CA GLY A 371 -21.54 35.89 14.22
C GLY A 371 -22.56 36.65 13.36
N GLU A 372 -22.28 36.77 12.07
CA GLU A 372 -23.20 37.28 11.05
C GLU A 372 -23.94 36.08 10.44
N PRO A 373 -25.22 36.22 10.05
CA PRO A 373 -25.96 35.16 9.36
C PRO A 373 -25.23 34.67 8.11
N MET A 374 -25.29 33.36 7.86
CA MET A 374 -24.74 32.73 6.66
C MET A 374 -25.88 32.31 5.71
N ASP A 375 -25.84 32.78 4.46
CA ASP A 375 -26.81 32.43 3.41
C ASP A 375 -26.14 31.77 2.21
N GLY A 376 -26.77 30.74 1.65
CA GLY A 376 -26.32 30.04 0.45
C GLY A 376 -26.39 28.51 0.56
N SER A 377 -25.73 27.81 -0.37
CA SER A 377 -25.69 26.35 -0.40
C SER A 377 -24.65 25.80 0.58
N PRO A 378 -25.06 25.10 1.64
CA PRO A 378 -24.15 24.64 2.66
C PRO A 378 -23.52 23.28 2.32
N HIS A 379 -22.39 23.02 2.95
CA HIS A 379 -21.78 21.70 3.05
C HIS A 379 -21.06 21.59 4.40
N TRP A 380 -20.70 20.36 4.76
CA TRP A 380 -20.03 20.02 6.00
C TRP A 380 -18.61 19.57 5.71
N ILE A 381 -17.66 20.06 6.51
CA ILE A 381 -16.26 19.66 6.44
C ILE A 381 -15.84 19.13 7.80
N TRP A 382 -15.13 18.01 7.83
CA TRP A 382 -14.59 17.45 9.06
C TRP A 382 -13.54 18.40 9.67
N GLU A 383 -13.54 18.60 10.97
CA GLU A 383 -12.59 19.47 11.69
C GLU A 383 -11.73 18.75 12.72
N ALA A 384 -12.31 17.81 13.46
CA ALA A 384 -11.64 17.22 14.60
C ALA A 384 -12.23 15.87 14.98
N ASP A 385 -11.42 15.06 15.65
CA ASP A 385 -11.82 13.77 16.20
C ASP A 385 -12.64 13.98 17.49
N ARG A 386 -13.61 13.09 17.69
CA ARG A 386 -14.48 13.08 18.88
C ARG A 386 -13.85 12.41 20.10
N ALA A 387 -12.65 11.83 19.96
CA ALA A 387 -11.90 11.29 21.09
C ALA A 387 -11.47 12.37 22.10
N LEU A 388 -11.34 13.63 21.68
CA LEU A 388 -11.12 14.78 22.55
C LEU A 388 -12.41 15.59 22.67
N GLU A 389 -12.78 15.96 23.90
CA GLU A 389 -14.00 16.72 24.16
C GLU A 389 -13.95 18.14 23.57
N ASP A 390 -15.09 18.61 23.07
CA ASP A 390 -15.30 20.00 22.61
C ASP A 390 -15.91 20.90 23.69
N TYR A 391 -16.06 20.39 24.92
CA TYR A 391 -16.57 21.14 26.06
C TYR A 391 -15.65 20.94 27.28
N CYS A 392 -15.56 21.94 28.15
CA CYS A 392 -14.77 21.87 29.37
C CYS A 392 -15.36 22.80 30.44
N ILE A 393 -15.43 22.32 31.69
CA ILE A 393 -15.85 23.15 32.82
C ILE A 393 -14.67 23.92 33.42
N VAL A 394 -14.99 24.96 34.20
CA VAL A 394 -14.01 25.77 34.91
C VAL A 394 -13.14 24.92 35.84
N ASN A 395 -11.87 25.30 35.97
CA ASN A 395 -10.83 24.64 36.76
C ASN A 395 -10.49 23.21 36.32
N ASN A 396 -11.04 22.74 35.20
CA ASN A 396 -10.57 21.51 34.56
C ASN A 396 -9.48 21.80 33.53
N PRO A 397 -8.54 20.86 33.33
CA PRO A 397 -7.57 20.95 32.24
C PRO A 397 -8.27 20.95 30.88
N CYS A 398 -7.86 21.85 30.00
CA CYS A 398 -8.35 21.95 28.64
C CYS A 398 -8.06 20.65 27.87
N PRO A 399 -9.06 20.03 27.22
CA PRO A 399 -8.87 18.75 26.54
C PRO A 399 -8.16 18.87 25.19
N ARG A 400 -8.13 20.05 24.57
CA ARG A 400 -7.56 20.25 23.23
C ARG A 400 -7.15 21.69 22.94
N ASP A 401 -6.11 21.85 22.13
CA ASP A 401 -5.64 23.16 21.69
C ASP A 401 -6.69 23.85 20.80
N GLY A 402 -6.69 25.18 20.83
CA GLY A 402 -7.46 25.98 19.87
C GLY A 402 -8.20 27.14 20.52
N ARG A 403 -9.17 27.66 19.79
CA ARG A 403 -10.08 28.73 20.21
C ARG A 403 -11.24 28.13 20.99
N TRP A 404 -11.53 28.72 22.13
CA TRP A 404 -12.63 28.38 23.01
C TRP A 404 -13.45 29.62 23.32
N THR A 405 -14.76 29.46 23.50
CA THR A 405 -15.67 30.52 23.92
C THR A 405 -16.48 30.07 25.12
N TRP A 406 -16.82 31.02 25.99
CA TRP A 406 -17.79 30.77 27.06
C TRP A 406 -19.22 30.75 26.49
N ALA A 407 -19.90 29.62 26.62
CA ALA A 407 -21.21 29.38 26.04
C ALA A 407 -22.15 28.71 27.06
N SER A 408 -23.45 29.02 27.00
CA SER A 408 -24.41 28.32 27.85
C SER A 408 -24.66 26.91 27.32
N ASN A 409 -24.95 25.95 28.20
CA ASN A 409 -25.25 24.56 27.82
C ASN A 409 -26.46 24.46 26.85
N ASN A 410 -27.35 25.47 26.83
CA ASN A 410 -28.47 25.55 25.89
C ASN A 410 -28.08 26.19 24.54
N SER A 411 -27.01 26.98 24.50
CA SER A 411 -26.49 27.63 23.28
C SER A 411 -25.88 26.64 22.28
N PHE A 412 -25.52 25.44 22.71
CA PHE A 412 -25.11 24.34 21.82
C PHE A 412 -26.28 23.82 20.97
N ARG A 413 -27.52 24.03 21.41
CA ARG A 413 -28.75 23.61 20.71
C ARG A 413 -29.50 24.77 20.06
N ASP A 414 -29.38 25.97 20.61
CA ASP A 414 -30.00 27.17 20.06
C ASP A 414 -29.00 27.96 19.24
N TYR A 415 -29.01 27.68 17.93
CA TYR A 415 -28.18 28.22 16.84
C TYR A 415 -27.99 29.76 16.79
N VAL A 416 -28.64 30.52 17.69
CA VAL A 416 -28.69 31.99 17.69
C VAL A 416 -28.60 32.63 19.11
N GLY A 417 -28.56 31.88 20.22
CA GLY A 417 -28.87 32.44 21.55
C GLY A 417 -27.81 32.29 22.64
N ASN A 418 -27.36 33.41 23.21
CA ASN A 418 -26.59 33.56 24.47
C ASN A 418 -25.14 33.04 24.51
N ASN A 419 -24.32 33.43 23.53
CA ASN A 419 -22.86 33.27 23.61
C ASN A 419 -22.18 34.64 23.79
N ASN A 420 -21.31 34.72 24.78
CA ASN A 420 -20.69 35.97 25.17
C ASN A 420 -19.37 36.13 24.40
N ARG A 421 -19.44 36.79 23.23
CA ARG A 421 -18.31 37.00 22.30
C ARG A 421 -17.08 37.65 22.95
N PHE A 422 -17.26 38.29 24.11
CA PHE A 422 -16.19 38.93 24.87
C PHE A 422 -15.24 37.92 25.53
N PHE A 423 -15.55 36.62 25.52
CA PHE A 423 -14.75 35.58 26.17
C PHE A 423 -14.28 34.49 25.20
N GLU A 424 -13.87 34.89 23.99
CA GLU A 424 -13.08 34.01 23.12
C GLU A 424 -11.60 34.04 23.55
N ARG A 425 -11.01 32.87 23.78
CA ARG A 425 -9.59 32.75 24.13
C ARG A 425 -8.98 31.52 23.49
N ARG A 426 -7.69 31.61 23.18
CA ARG A 426 -6.89 30.44 22.79
C ARG A 426 -6.36 29.74 24.04
N PHE A 427 -6.56 28.43 24.07
CA PHE A 427 -6.02 27.56 25.10
C PHE A 427 -5.10 26.51 24.49
N VAL A 428 -4.13 26.09 25.29
CA VAL A 428 -3.32 24.89 25.06
C VAL A 428 -3.89 23.78 25.93
N ALA A 429 -3.96 22.56 25.41
CA ALA A 429 -4.45 21.42 26.16
C ALA A 429 -3.61 21.21 27.43
N GLY A 430 -4.30 20.94 28.53
CA GLY A 430 -3.73 20.91 29.87
C GLY A 430 -3.80 22.23 30.64
N GLU A 431 -4.00 23.38 29.98
CA GLU A 431 -4.24 24.65 30.68
C GLU A 431 -5.55 24.61 31.45
N LEU A 432 -5.56 25.14 32.67
CA LEU A 432 -6.79 25.20 33.46
C LEU A 432 -7.75 26.23 32.88
N MET A 433 -9.00 25.80 32.68
CA MET A 433 -10.06 26.68 32.21
C MET A 433 -10.41 27.73 33.28
N PRO A 434 -10.27 29.03 33.01
CA PRO A 434 -10.47 30.07 34.00
C PRO A 434 -11.95 30.24 34.33
N GLU A 435 -12.21 30.64 35.57
CA GLU A 435 -13.52 31.14 35.98
C GLU A 435 -13.72 32.54 35.41
N LEU A 436 -14.94 32.84 34.95
CA LEU A 436 -15.34 34.17 34.54
C LEU A 436 -16.32 34.71 35.57
N GLU A 437 -15.95 35.79 36.25
CA GLU A 437 -16.85 36.51 37.13
C GLU A 437 -17.92 37.23 36.31
N LEU A 438 -19.01 36.54 36.03
CA LEU A 438 -20.22 37.13 35.47
C LEU A 438 -21.22 37.33 36.60
N ASN A 439 -21.74 38.55 36.76
CA ASN A 439 -22.81 38.86 37.70
C ASN A 439 -24.09 38.08 37.33
N GLY A 440 -24.24 36.84 37.82
CA GLY A 440 -25.39 35.96 37.56
C GLY A 440 -25.09 34.49 37.85
N THR A 441 -26.12 33.63 37.83
CA THR A 441 -26.00 32.18 38.12
C THR A 441 -25.12 31.48 37.07
N LEU A 442 -23.86 31.24 37.43
CA LEU A 442 -22.79 30.63 36.62
C LEU A 442 -22.97 29.13 36.31
N SER A 443 -23.97 28.47 36.90
CA SER A 443 -24.13 27.00 36.88
C SER A 443 -24.48 26.39 35.52
N HIS A 444 -24.65 27.19 34.46
CA HIS A 444 -25.10 26.74 33.14
C HIS A 444 -24.15 27.07 31.99
N TYR A 445 -22.95 27.57 32.28
CA TYR A 445 -21.98 27.92 31.25
C TYR A 445 -20.74 27.03 31.32
N SER A 446 -20.19 26.74 30.16
CA SER A 446 -18.96 25.98 29.99
C SER A 446 -18.11 26.58 28.87
N TRP A 447 -16.83 26.23 28.86
CA TRP A 447 -15.96 26.53 27.74
C TRP A 447 -16.28 25.56 26.61
N THR A 448 -16.56 26.08 25.42
CA THR A 448 -16.83 25.29 24.22
C THR A 448 -15.77 25.56 23.16
N TRP A 449 -15.22 24.49 22.60
CA TRP A 449 -14.22 24.55 21.54
C TRP A 449 -14.89 24.95 20.23
N ILE A 450 -14.34 25.97 19.58
CA ILE A 450 -14.88 26.52 18.32
C ILE A 450 -13.93 26.30 17.13
N GLY A 451 -12.83 25.57 17.32
CA GLY A 451 -11.87 25.24 16.27
C GLY A 451 -10.45 25.69 16.59
N VAL A 452 -9.53 25.44 15.66
CA VAL A 452 -8.14 25.93 15.70
C VAL A 452 -8.04 27.42 15.30
#